data_AF-A0A938S4L5-F1
#
_entry.id   AF-A0A938S4L5-F1
#
_cell.length_a   1.000
_cell.length_b   1.000
_cell.length_c   1.000
_cell.angle_alpha   90.00
_cell.angle_beta   90.00
_cell.angle_gamma   90.00
#
_symmetry.space_group_name_H-M   'P 1'
#
loop_
_entity.id
_entity.type
_entity.pdbx_description
1 polymer ?
#
loop_
_entity_poly.entity_id
_entity_poly.type
_entity_poly.pdbx_seq_one_letter_code
_entity_poly.pdbx_strand_id
1 'polypeptide(L)' 'MLLLTGEYQHVVDDKGRVLVSNKLRNQIDVEEHGANFYLVLGANGILCLYPEKCFEQLVLSV' A
#
# COMPACT_ATOMS: atom_id res chain seq x y z
N MET A 1 12.93 -3.12 -7.70
CA MET A 1 12.38 -1.75 -7.53
C MET A 1 10.89 -1.79 -7.78
N LEU A 2 10.10 -1.69 -6.71
CA LEU A 2 8.64 -1.70 -6.79
C LEU A 2 8.12 -0.35 -7.32
N LEU A 3 7.26 -0.38 -8.34
CA LEU A 3 6.64 0.81 -8.92
C LEU A 3 5.12 0.66 -8.94
N LEU A 4 4.46 1.13 -7.88
CA LEU A 4 3.00 1.16 -7.79
C LEU A 4 2.50 2.51 -8.34
N THR A 5 1.98 2.51 -9.56
CA THR A 5 1.48 3.73 -10.23
C THR A 5 0.15 3.49 -10.93
N GLY A 6 -0.52 4.59 -11.29
CA GLY A 6 -1.83 4.59 -11.93
C GLY A 6 -2.94 5.09 -11.02
N GLU A 7 -4.11 5.32 -11.61
CA GLU A 7 -5.30 5.79 -10.92
C GLU A 7 -6.37 4.71 -10.96
N TYR A 8 -6.95 4.42 -9.80
CA TYR A 8 -7.93 3.36 -9.62
C TYR A 8 -9.07 3.90 -8.76
N GLN A 9 -10.29 3.79 -9.28
CA GLN A 9 -11.46 4.14 -8.49
C GLN A 9 -11.79 2.98 -7.56
N HIS A 10 -11.87 3.27 -6.27
CA HIS A 10 -12.23 2.32 -5.24
C HIS A 10 -13.47 2.79 -4.49
N VAL A 11 -14.22 1.83 -3.97
CA VAL A 11 -15.35 2.07 -3.06
C VAL A 11 -14.99 1.45 -1.72
N VAL A 12 -15.26 2.19 -0.65
CA VAL A 12 -15.19 1.65 0.72
C VAL A 12 -16.50 0.91 0.97
N ASP A 13 -16.41 -0.36 1.36
CA ASP A 13 -17.61 -1.14 1.67
C ASP A 13 -18.19 -0.82 3.05
N ASP A 14 -19.30 -1.48 3.39
CA ASP A 14 -20.04 -1.33 4.65
C ASP A 14 -19.21 -1.67 5.90
N LYS A 15 -18.08 -2.35 5.74
CA LYS A 15 -17.14 -2.75 6.80
C LYS A 15 -15.89 -1.88 6.82
N GLY A 16 -15.84 -0.80 6.03
CA GLY A 16 -14.68 0.09 5.98
C GLY A 16 -13.49 -0.49 5.22
N ARG A 17 -13.69 -1.46 4.32
CA ARG A 17 -12.60 -2.10 3.55
C ARG A 17 -12.47 -1.48 2.17
N VAL A 18 -11.24 -1.39 1.69
CA VAL A 18 -10.91 -1.03 0.31
C VAL A 18 -10.32 -2.24 -0.40
N LEU A 19 -10.88 -2.61 -1.55
CA LEU A 19 -10.37 -3.74 -2.32
C LEU A 19 -9.17 -3.32 -3.17
N VAL A 20 -7.99 -3.91 -2.90
CA VAL A 20 -6.79 -3.70 -3.72
C VAL A 20 -6.81 -4.66 -4.91
N SER A 21 -6.77 -4.12 -6.13
CA SER A 21 -6.87 -4.90 -7.36
C SER A 21 -5.71 -5.90 -7.52
N ASN A 22 -5.96 -7.01 -8.21
CA ASN A 22 -4.91 -8.00 -8.52
C ASN A 22 -3.77 -7.38 -9.33
N LYS A 23 -4.05 -6.34 -10.14
CA LYS A 23 -3.02 -5.63 -10.91
C LYS A 23 -1.96 -5.00 -10.01
N LEU A 24 -2.36 -4.44 -8.86
CA LEU A 24 -1.42 -3.90 -7.86
C LEU A 24 -0.81 -5.03 -7.02
N ARG A 25 -1.63 -5.96 -6.52
CA ARG A 25 -1.16 -7.04 -5.64
C ARG A 25 -0.13 -7.95 -6.31
N ASN A 26 -0.29 -8.25 -7.60
CA ASN A 26 0.64 -9.12 -8.33
C ASN A 26 2.02 -8.47 -8.58
N GLN A 27 2.16 -7.16 -8.38
CA GLN A 27 3.45 -6.48 -8.46
C GLN A 27 4.23 -6.56 -7.14
N ILE A 28 3.58 -6.97 -6.06
CA ILE A 28 4.16 -7.04 -4.72
C ILE A 28 4.64 -8.46 -4.49
N ASP A 29 5.95 -8.65 -4.61
CA ASP A 29 6.62 -9.86 -4.15
C ASP A 29 6.60 -9.92 -2.61
N VAL A 30 6.09 -11.01 -2.04
CA VAL A 30 5.91 -11.17 -0.59
C VAL A 30 7.25 -11.34 0.13
N GLU A 31 8.23 -11.99 -0.50
CA GLU A 31 9.54 -12.20 0.08
C GLU A 31 10.35 -10.89 0.08
N GLU A 32 10.27 -10.10 -1.00
CA GLU A 32 10.99 -8.82 -1.12
C GLU A 32 10.28 -7.66 -0.38
N HIS A 33 8.96 -7.53 -0.51
CA HIS A 33 8.21 -6.34 -0.09
C HIS A 33 7.33 -6.54 1.16
N GLY A 34 7.14 -7.80 1.58
CA GLY A 34 6.32 -8.17 2.74
C GLY A 34 4.91 -8.63 2.38
N ALA A 35 4.28 -9.36 3.31
CA ALA A 35 2.95 -9.95 3.13
C ALA A 35 1.82 -8.99 3.53
N ASN A 36 2.14 -7.96 4.31
CA ASN A 36 1.19 -7.03 4.90
C ASN A 36 1.34 -5.62 4.33
N PHE A 37 0.42 -4.75 4.74
CA PHE A 37 0.46 -3.33 4.44
C PHE A 37 0.37 -2.49 5.70
N TYR A 38 1.12 -1.39 5.72
CA TYR A 38 0.86 -0.28 6.63
C TYR A 38 -0.14 0.69 5.97
N LEU A 39 -1.19 1.04 6.71
CA LEU A 39 -2.09 2.13 6.39
C LEU A 39 -1.68 3.35 7.22
N VAL A 40 -1.30 4.44 6.55
CA VAL A 40 -0.75 5.63 7.20
C VAL A 40 -1.52 6.86 6.73
N LEU A 41 -1.72 7.81 7.65
CA LEU A 41 -2.23 9.12 7.29
C LEU A 41 -1.08 9.99 6.76
N GLY A 42 -1.07 10.22 5.45
CA GLY A 42 -0.12 11.08 4.77
C GLY A 42 -0.50 12.56 4.84
N ALA A 43 0.24 13.38 4.09
CA ALA A 43 -0.03 14.80 3.99
C ALA A 43 -1.45 15.07 3.48
N ASN A 44 -2.03 16.19 3.92
CA ASN A 44 -3.38 16.63 3.54
C ASN A 44 -4.50 15.61 3.88
N GLY A 45 -4.26 14.73 4.84
CA GLY A 45 -5.25 13.73 5.28
C GLY A 45 -5.47 12.59 4.29
N ILE A 46 -4.56 12.40 3.34
CA ILE A 46 -4.65 11.32 2.36
C ILE A 46 -4.22 10.01 3.02
N LEU A 47 -5.05 8.96 2.91
CA LEU A 47 -4.66 7.62 3.34
C LEU A 47 -3.68 7.01 2.33
N CYS A 48 -2.50 6.65 2.82
CA CYS A 48 -1.45 6.02 2.05
C CYS A 48 -1.30 4.55 2.49
N LEU A 49 -1.10 3.67 1.52
CA LEU A 49 -0.89 2.24 1.76
C LEU A 49 0.51 1.87 1.27
N TYR A 50 1.31 1.25 2.15
CA TYR A 50 2.69 0.84 1.85
C TYR A 50 2.88 -0.65 2.12
N PRO A 51 3.57 -1.41 1.26
CA PRO A 51 4.03 -2.74 1.61
C PRO A 51 4.93 -2.70 2.85
N GLU A 52 4.76 -3.69 3.72
CA GLU A 52 5.39 -3.78 5.04
C GLU A 52 6.88 -3.47 5.04
N LYS A 53 7.69 -4.24 4.29
CA LYS A 53 9.15 -4.08 4.30
C LYS A 53 9.59 -2.77 3.67
N CYS A 54 8.87 -2.29 2.66
CA CYS A 54 9.15 -0.99 2.04
C CYS A 54 8.96 0.16 3.03
N PHE A 55 7.89 0.10 3.83
CA PHE A 55 7.61 1.11 4.84
C PHE A 55 8.62 1.07 5.99
N GLU A 56 8.98 -0.12 6.47
CA GLU A 56 10.00 -0.30 7.50
C GLU A 56 11.35 0.31 7.08
N GLN A 57 11.77 0.08 5.84
CA GLN A 57 12.98 0.71 5.30
C GLN A 57 12.86 2.23 5.22
N LEU A 58 11.70 2.75 4.80
CA LEU A 58 11.44 4.19 4.72
C LEU A 58 11.58 4.87 6.09
N VAL A 59 10.95 4.31 7.15
CA VAL A 59 10.96 4.92 8.48
C VAL A 59 12.29 4.75 9.23
N LEU A 60 13.10 3.76 8.86
CA LEU A 60 14.45 3.59 9.38
C LEU A 60 15.49 4.49 8.70
N SER A 61 15.15 5.08 7.56
CA SER A 61 16.02 5.97 6.79
C SER A 61 15.94 7.43 7.24
N VAL A 62 15.27 7.71 8.37
CA VAL A 62 14.98 9.05 8.91
C VAL A 62 15.89 9.38 10.09
#